data_AF-A0A127JYF8-F1
#
_entry.id   AF-A0A127JYF8-F1
#
_cell.length_a   1.000
_cell.length_b   1.000
_cell.length_c   1.000
_cell.angle_alpha   90.00
_cell.angle_beta   90.00
_cell.angle_gamma   90.00
#
_symmetry.space_group_name_H-M   'P 1'
#
loop_
_entity.id
_entity.type
_entity.pdbx_description
1 polymer ?
#
loop_
_entity_poly.entity_id
_entity_poly.type
_entity_poly.pdbx_seq_one_letter_code
_entity_poly.pdbx_strand_id
1 'polypeptide(L)'
;MNGPVSALRSLLVLVALAGPMTASAATHVVTMEGMKFEPATLRVKTGDQVVWRNKDLVPHTATAAGKFDSGQVGAGKSWSWKAAARGQHDYVCTYHPGMKGSVVVE
;
A
#
# COMPACT_ATOMS: atom_id res chain seq x y z
N MET A 1 -14.04 67.01 -21.75
CA MET A 1 -15.20 66.71 -20.88
C MET A 1 -15.66 65.31 -21.28
N ASN A 2 -15.15 64.26 -20.60
CA ASN A 2 -15.83 63.50 -19.54
C ASN A 2 -17.13 62.84 -20.08
N GLY A 3 -17.32 61.51 -20.11
CA GLY A 3 -16.64 60.43 -19.41
C GLY A 3 -17.02 59.03 -19.95
N PRO A 4 -16.61 57.95 -19.25
CA PRO A 4 -16.67 56.58 -19.76
C PRO A 4 -18.01 55.90 -19.47
N VAL A 5 -18.52 55.11 -20.41
CA VAL A 5 -19.64 54.20 -20.15
C VAL A 5 -19.08 52.88 -19.63
N SER A 6 -19.30 52.62 -18.34
CA SER A 6 -18.91 51.40 -17.63
C SER A 6 -19.50 50.14 -18.28
N ALA A 7 -18.63 49.21 -18.68
CA ALA A 7 -19.02 47.84 -18.96
C ALA A 7 -19.09 47.06 -17.63
N LEU A 8 -20.29 46.65 -17.23
CA LEU A 8 -20.50 45.81 -16.06
C LEU A 8 -20.06 44.38 -16.40
N ARG A 9 -18.86 43.98 -15.95
CA ARG A 9 -18.40 42.59 -16.01
C ARG A 9 -18.95 41.85 -14.80
N SER A 10 -20.06 41.12 -14.97
CA SER A 10 -20.55 40.17 -13.99
C SER A 10 -19.49 39.11 -13.71
N LEU A 11 -18.96 39.08 -12.49
CA LEU A 11 -18.05 38.04 -12.03
C LEU A 11 -18.89 36.84 -11.56
N LEU A 12 -18.89 35.76 -12.33
CA LEU A 12 -19.43 34.48 -11.91
C LEU A 12 -18.47 33.88 -10.87
N VAL A 13 -18.84 33.89 -9.59
CA VAL A 13 -18.10 33.19 -8.54
C VAL A 13 -18.49 31.72 -8.58
N LEU A 14 -17.63 30.87 -9.15
CA LEU A 14 -17.72 29.42 -8.95
C LEU A 14 -17.26 29.10 -7.51
N VAL A 15 -18.21 28.82 -6.62
CA VAL A 15 -17.88 28.17 -5.34
C VAL A 15 -17.71 26.68 -5.61
N ALA A 16 -16.46 26.24 -5.76
CA ALA A 16 -16.13 24.82 -5.79
C ALA A 16 -16.24 24.27 -4.35
N LEU A 17 -17.29 23.48 -4.08
CA LEU A 17 -17.37 22.68 -2.85
C LEU A 17 -16.32 21.55 -2.92
N ALA A 18 -15.13 21.81 -2.40
CA ALA A 18 -14.15 20.77 -2.13
C ALA A 18 -14.58 19.99 -0.88
N GLY A 19 -15.34 18.90 -1.08
CA GLY A 19 -15.56 17.91 -0.03
C GLY A 19 -14.25 17.20 0.34
N PRO A 20 -14.08 16.68 1.58
CA PRO A 20 -12.89 15.96 1.96
C PRO A 20 -12.75 14.70 1.09
N MET A 21 -11.72 14.66 0.26
CA MET A 21 -11.37 13.50 -0.54
C MET A 21 -10.73 12.47 0.38
N THR A 22 -11.52 11.57 0.95
CA THR A 22 -10.99 10.41 1.68
C THR A 22 -10.22 9.55 0.68
N ALA A 23 -8.89 9.55 0.77
CA ALA A 23 -8.06 8.66 -0.03
C ALA A 23 -8.44 7.20 0.31
N SER A 24 -8.91 6.45 -0.69
CA SER A 24 -9.18 5.02 -0.52
C SER A 24 -7.87 4.28 -0.26
N ALA A 25 -7.88 3.35 0.69
CA ALA A 25 -6.77 2.44 0.94
C ALA A 25 -6.43 1.66 -0.34
N ALA A 26 -5.15 1.65 -0.73
CA ALA A 26 -4.67 0.90 -1.89
C ALA A 26 -4.38 -0.56 -1.51
N THR A 27 -4.36 -1.44 -2.52
CA THR A 27 -3.89 -2.83 -2.36
C THR A 27 -2.59 -3.01 -3.12
N HIS A 28 -1.59 -3.59 -2.44
CA HIS A 28 -0.26 -3.87 -2.97
C HIS A 28 0.02 -5.36 -2.89
N VAL A 29 0.81 -5.88 -3.82
CA VAL A 29 1.12 -7.32 -3.90
C VAL A 29 2.62 -7.55 -3.74
N VAL A 30 2.98 -8.49 -2.87
CA VAL A 30 4.28 -9.13 -2.78
C VAL A 30 4.14 -10.55 -3.33
N THR A 31 4.89 -10.87 -4.38
CA THR A 31 4.93 -12.22 -4.94
C THR A 31 5.99 -13.05 -4.21
N MET A 32 5.67 -14.29 -3.84
CA MET A 32 6.66 -15.30 -3.43
C MET A 32 6.93 -16.19 -4.65
N GLU A 33 8.07 -16.01 -5.30
CA GLU A 33 8.45 -16.69 -6.55
C GLU A 33 9.97 -16.82 -6.65
N GLY A 34 10.47 -18.03 -6.90
CA GLY A 34 11.90 -18.31 -6.94
C GLY A 34 12.58 -18.18 -5.58
N MET A 35 11.90 -18.57 -4.49
CA MET A 35 12.44 -18.50 -3.13
C MET A 35 12.87 -17.09 -2.72
N LYS A 36 12.10 -16.07 -3.13
CA LYS A 36 12.28 -14.66 -2.78
C LYS A 36 10.93 -13.94 -2.67
N PHE A 37 10.93 -12.80 -1.98
CA PHE A 37 9.82 -11.87 -1.99
C PHE A 37 10.05 -10.81 -3.07
N GLU A 38 9.04 -10.53 -3.89
CA GLU A 38 9.10 -9.52 -4.94
C GLU A 38 7.91 -8.55 -4.87
N PRO A 39 8.15 -7.24 -4.67
CA PRO A 39 9.46 -6.63 -4.40
C PRO A 39 10.00 -7.05 -3.03
N ALA A 40 11.32 -7.03 -2.87
CA ALA A 40 11.96 -7.29 -1.57
C ALA A 40 11.67 -6.17 -0.56
N THR A 41 11.52 -4.93 -1.03
CA THR A 41 11.09 -3.78 -0.22
C THR A 41 9.85 -3.15 -0.84
N LEU A 42 8.77 -3.09 -0.08
CA LEU A 42 7.51 -2.47 -0.48
C LEU A 42 7.25 -1.22 0.36
N ARG A 43 6.94 -0.09 -0.29
CA ARG A 43 6.50 1.15 0.37
C ARG A 43 5.00 1.31 0.21
N VAL A 44 4.29 1.55 1.32
CA VAL A 44 2.83 1.69 1.35
C VAL A 44 2.41 2.79 2.31
N LYS A 45 1.18 3.30 2.15
CA LYS A 45 0.63 4.29 3.08
C LYS A 45 -0.07 3.61 4.25
N THR A 46 -0.14 4.32 5.37
CA THR A 46 -1.00 3.92 6.49
C THR A 46 -2.44 3.70 6.01
N GLY A 47 -2.99 2.51 6.28
CA GLY A 47 -4.32 2.08 5.88
C GLY A 47 -4.36 1.12 4.69
N ASP A 48 -3.29 1.05 3.89
CA ASP A 48 -3.20 0.18 2.72
C ASP A 48 -3.23 -1.32 3.09
N GLN A 49 -3.59 -2.14 2.12
CA GLN A 49 -3.58 -3.60 2.20
C GLN A 49 -2.33 -4.14 1.47
N VAL A 50 -1.55 -4.99 2.13
CA VAL A 50 -0.48 -5.76 1.50
C VAL A 50 -0.93 -7.21 1.36
N VAL A 51 -0.74 -7.79 0.17
CA VAL A 51 -1.11 -9.17 -0.16
C VAL A 51 0.14 -9.93 -0.56
N TRP A 52 0.46 -11.01 0.15
CA TRP A 52 1.48 -11.96 -0.27
C TRP A 52 0.83 -13.05 -1.11
N ARG A 53 1.30 -13.25 -2.34
CA ARG A 53 0.82 -14.28 -3.25
C ARG A 53 1.91 -15.29 -3.51
N ASN A 54 1.66 -16.55 -3.14
CA ASN A 54 2.59 -17.62 -3.40
C ASN A 54 2.42 -18.18 -4.82
N LYS A 55 3.45 -18.04 -5.64
CA LYS A 55 3.53 -18.65 -6.97
C LYS A 55 4.53 -19.81 -7.04
N ASP A 56 5.33 -20.01 -5.99
CA ASP A 56 6.17 -21.19 -5.87
C ASP A 56 5.31 -22.45 -5.59
N LEU A 57 5.90 -23.61 -5.87
CA LEU A 57 5.27 -24.91 -5.60
C LEU A 57 5.37 -25.32 -4.12
N VAL A 58 6.28 -24.69 -3.37
CA VAL A 58 6.50 -24.95 -1.95
C VAL A 58 5.76 -23.93 -1.09
N PRO A 59 5.36 -24.29 0.15
CA PRO A 59 4.74 -23.34 1.06
C PRO A 59 5.73 -22.29 1.57
N HIS A 60 5.22 -21.09 1.85
CA HIS A 60 5.99 -19.99 2.44
C HIS A 60 5.25 -19.36 3.62
N THR A 61 5.94 -18.47 4.34
CA THR A 61 5.35 -17.57 5.32
C THR A 61 5.84 -16.14 5.06
N ALA A 62 5.13 -15.15 5.58
CA ALA A 62 5.59 -13.79 5.76
C ALA A 62 5.42 -13.45 7.25
N THR A 63 6.54 -13.38 7.98
CA THR A 63 6.53 -13.26 9.44
C THR A 63 7.45 -12.12 9.89
N ALA A 64 6.87 -11.10 10.51
CA ALA A 64 7.56 -9.99 11.16
C ALA A 64 7.35 -10.09 12.68
N ALA A 65 8.45 -10.23 13.44
CA ALA A 65 8.40 -10.46 14.88
C ALA A 65 7.59 -9.37 15.61
N GLY A 66 6.53 -9.78 16.30
CA GLY A 66 5.65 -8.89 17.05
C GLY A 66 4.81 -7.92 16.21
N LYS A 67 4.73 -8.12 14.88
CA LYS A 67 3.95 -7.28 13.96
C LYS A 67 2.89 -8.08 13.20
N PHE A 68 3.31 -9.12 12.49
CA PHE A 68 2.39 -9.97 11.74
C PHE A 68 2.97 -11.37 11.49
N ASP A 69 2.08 -12.34 11.32
CA ASP A 69 2.41 -13.70 10.92
C ASP A 69 1.33 -14.24 9.98
N SER A 70 1.71 -14.64 8.77
CA SER A 70 0.79 -15.23 7.81
C SER A 70 0.40 -16.66 8.13
N GLY A 71 1.18 -17.35 8.97
CA GLY A 71 1.22 -18.80 8.95
C GLY A 71 1.59 -19.33 7.57
N GLN A 72 1.17 -20.55 7.24
CA GLN A 72 1.46 -21.16 5.95
C GLN A 72 0.65 -20.52 4.80
N VAL A 73 1.36 -20.04 3.78
CA VAL A 73 0.80 -19.66 2.48
C VAL A 73 1.17 -20.75 1.47
N GLY A 74 0.23 -21.65 1.18
CA GLY A 74 0.42 -22.74 0.22
C GLY A 74 0.52 -22.26 -1.24
N ALA A 75 0.96 -23.15 -2.13
CA ALA A 75 1.09 -22.85 -3.57
C ALA A 75 -0.22 -22.29 -4.16
N GLY A 76 -0.11 -21.20 -4.92
CA GLY A 76 -1.24 -20.50 -5.53
C GLY A 76 -2.17 -19.77 -4.55
N LYS A 77 -1.88 -19.80 -3.24
CA LYS A 77 -2.68 -19.11 -2.21
C LYS A 77 -2.14 -17.72 -1.94
N SER A 78 -2.90 -16.96 -1.17
CA SER A 78 -2.55 -15.61 -0.77
C SER A 78 -2.93 -15.35 0.68
N TRP A 79 -2.23 -14.42 1.30
CA TRP A 79 -2.52 -13.90 2.63
C TRP A 79 -2.38 -12.38 2.63
N SER A 80 -3.13 -11.68 3.48
CA SER A 80 -3.15 -10.23 3.49
C SER A 80 -3.00 -9.61 4.88
N TRP A 81 -2.34 -8.45 4.92
CA TRP A 81 -2.12 -7.64 6.13
C TRP A 81 -2.42 -6.16 5.90
N LYS A 82 -3.10 -5.52 6.85
CA LYS A 82 -3.40 -4.09 6.80
C LYS A 82 -2.27 -3.29 7.44
N ALA A 83 -1.71 -2.34 6.69
CA ALA A 83 -0.62 -1.47 7.12
C ALA A 83 -1.11 -0.38 8.09
N ALA A 84 -1.24 -0.71 9.39
CA ALA A 84 -1.77 0.23 10.38
C ALA A 84 -0.69 1.05 11.11
N ALA A 85 0.47 0.45 11.39
CA ALA A 85 1.54 1.10 12.15
C ALA A 85 2.63 1.63 11.22
N ARG A 86 2.92 2.92 11.29
CA ARG A 86 4.04 3.56 10.57
C ARG A 86 5.38 2.91 10.95
N GLY A 87 6.33 2.96 10.03
CA GLY A 87 7.70 2.48 10.22
C GLY A 87 8.06 1.31 9.32
N GLN A 88 9.27 0.80 9.53
CA GLN A 88 9.82 -0.33 8.79
C GLN A 88 9.48 -1.66 9.50
N HIS A 89 8.95 -2.61 8.74
CA HIS A 89 8.57 -3.94 9.19
C HIS A 89 9.36 -4.97 8.38
N ASP A 90 10.53 -5.36 8.89
CA ASP A 90 11.33 -6.42 8.30
C ASP A 90 10.72 -7.79 8.64
N TYR A 91 10.67 -8.67 7.64
CA TYR A 91 10.04 -9.98 7.76
C TYR A 91 10.82 -11.05 7.01
N VAL A 92 10.56 -12.30 7.38
CA VAL A 92 11.20 -13.48 6.81
C VAL A 92 10.18 -14.55 6.47
N CYS A 93 10.57 -15.50 5.62
CA CYS A 93 9.93 -16.80 5.58
C CYS A 93 10.57 -17.69 6.65
N THR A 94 9.79 -18.27 7.56
CA THR A 94 10.32 -19.10 8.65
C THR A 94 10.80 -20.48 8.17
N TYR A 95 10.29 -20.95 7.04
CA TYR A 95 10.77 -22.19 6.40
C TYR A 95 12.09 -21.99 5.64
N HIS A 96 12.36 -20.75 5.20
CA HIS A 96 13.51 -20.43 4.34
C HIS A 96 14.15 -19.12 4.81
N PRO A 97 15.06 -19.14 5.81
CA PRO A 97 15.61 -17.93 6.43
C PRO A 97 16.36 -16.96 5.50
N GLY A 98 16.72 -17.42 4.29
CA GLY A 98 17.29 -16.58 3.24
C GLY A 98 16.26 -15.68 2.54
N MET A 99 14.97 -16.01 2.59
CA MET A 99 13.89 -15.15 2.10
C MET A 99 13.61 -14.06 3.11
N LYS A 100 13.98 -12.83 2.75
CA LYS A 100 13.80 -11.63 3.57
C LYS A 100 13.11 -10.56 2.75
N GLY A 101 12.25 -9.80 3.40
CA GLY A 101 11.62 -8.63 2.80
C GLY A 101 11.35 -7.55 3.84
N SER A 102 10.89 -6.40 3.37
CA SER A 102 10.56 -5.25 4.20
C SER A 102 9.33 -4.52 3.70
N VAL A 103 8.40 -4.21 4.60
CA VAL A 103 7.31 -3.26 4.32
C VAL A 103 7.61 -1.96 5.07
N VAL A 104 7.71 -0.85 4.35
CA VAL A 104 7.86 0.49 4.92
C VAL A 104 6.51 1.19 4.83
N VAL A 105 5.92 1.46 6.00
CA VAL A 105 4.64 2.15 6.12
C VAL A 105 4.87 3.62 6.41
N GLU A 106 4.42 4.48 5.50
CA GLU A 106 4.59 5.93 5.54
C GLU A 106 3.27 6.72 5.58
#